data_AF-A0A952VMI1-F1
#
_entry.id   AF-A0A952VMI1-F1
#
_cell.length_a   1.000
_cell.length_b   1.000
_cell.length_c   1.000
_cell.angle_alpha   90.00
_cell.angle_beta   90.00
_cell.angle_gamma   90.00
#
_symmetry.space_group_name_H-M   'P 1'
#
loop_
_entity.id
_entity.type
_entity.pdbx_description
1 polymer ?
#
loop_
_entity_poly.entity_id
_entity_poly.type
_entity_poly.pdbx_seq_one_letter_code
_entity_poly.pdbx_strand_id
1 'polypeptide(L)'
;MHRAGFGSLIIMGVMTGWASAQWDPNNGEWGKEVSTDLRVMTWNIRDGIVSTSPRKHDGFVDWNAIVHIVAALQPDVLLIQEAGDRSGNGSGTGVDSVGELTTALGLFMYGGPDPFNGGQMVTSYVQRWMPKYDLPYVFVSSSTDQFNRNIIMSRYPIADINGDGQSAFSNFVLIPDAYQNGGNGGIRDFMHVEIDLPDGVYAGDVVVGNMHLKSGGASSDLADRLRASQNIAYFIDYFFNGAGTGVSDPNNKIAFPASTPAVLDANTPVIVGGDLNENEATNGRKGPAEWIARAAVTGGTDGTDRDRSDSTYDSAQHPISGETGTFSASNKLDYLIWQDSIATARRQFTFASFTTGMTIDKLPVPVRTFPIQPLSTSGVASDHRPVIIDFILPLAEVVECLADWNNDGELNFFDVSLFLGDFSGGVARADLNGDGEFNFFDVSLFLAAFSAGCP
;
A
#
# COMPACT_ATOMS: atom_id res chain seq x y z
N MET A 1 -59.78 -9.90 37.38
CA MET A 1 -58.83 -8.94 36.78
C MET A 1 -57.42 -9.39 37.13
N HIS A 2 -56.50 -9.21 36.18
CA HIS A 2 -55.05 -9.45 36.22
C HIS A 2 -54.55 -10.85 35.81
N ARG A 3 -54.12 -10.89 34.54
CA ARG A 3 -53.22 -11.86 33.92
C ARG A 3 -51.82 -11.65 34.50
N ALA A 4 -51.15 -12.72 34.91
CA ALA A 4 -49.72 -12.73 35.19
C ALA A 4 -48.98 -12.93 33.85
N GLY A 5 -48.25 -11.92 33.41
CA GLY A 5 -47.38 -11.96 32.24
C GLY A 5 -46.00 -12.48 32.64
N PHE A 6 -45.49 -13.43 31.85
CA PHE A 6 -44.09 -13.83 31.84
C PHE A 6 -43.22 -12.64 31.46
N GLY A 7 -42.26 -12.28 32.33
CA GLY A 7 -41.21 -11.32 32.01
C GLY A 7 -40.13 -11.98 31.19
N SER A 8 -40.05 -11.64 29.90
CA SER A 8 -38.86 -11.92 29.09
C SER A 8 -37.74 -10.98 29.52
N LEU A 9 -36.67 -11.57 30.07
CA LEU A 9 -35.41 -10.90 30.32
C LEU A 9 -34.71 -10.70 28.97
N ILE A 10 -34.80 -9.51 28.38
CA ILE A 10 -34.00 -9.14 27.20
C ILE A 10 -32.58 -8.87 27.70
N ILE A 11 -31.68 -9.82 27.46
CA ILE A 11 -30.24 -9.60 27.56
C ILE A 11 -29.87 -8.69 26.38
N MET A 12 -29.70 -7.40 26.67
CA MET A 12 -29.18 -6.42 25.73
C MET A 12 -27.67 -6.64 25.64
N GLY A 13 -27.26 -7.53 24.74
CA GLY A 13 -25.86 -7.70 24.37
C GLY A 13 -25.36 -6.40 23.77
N VAL A 14 -24.46 -5.71 24.48
CA VAL A 14 -23.67 -4.61 23.92
C VAL A 14 -22.67 -5.25 22.95
N MET A 15 -23.08 -5.40 21.70
CA MET A 15 -22.15 -5.54 20.59
C MET A 15 -21.39 -4.20 20.51
N THR A 16 -20.18 -4.16 21.05
CA THR A 16 -19.24 -3.08 20.77
C THR A 16 -18.97 -3.11 19.27
N GLY A 17 -19.51 -2.11 18.57
CA GLY A 17 -19.43 -2.00 17.12
C GLY A 17 -17.98 -2.02 16.66
N TRP A 18 -17.63 -3.06 15.92
CA TRP A 18 -16.64 -2.95 14.86
C TRP A 18 -17.12 -1.79 14.00
N ALA A 19 -16.38 -0.69 13.94
CA ALA A 19 -16.63 0.30 12.91
C ALA A 19 -16.42 -0.43 11.59
N SER A 20 -17.51 -0.78 10.93
CA SER A 20 -17.51 -1.56 9.71
C SER A 20 -16.68 -0.84 8.66
N ALA A 21 -15.97 -1.62 7.87
CA ALA A 21 -15.55 -1.23 6.54
C ALA A 21 -16.70 -0.47 5.85
N GLN A 22 -16.50 0.80 5.52
CA GLN A 22 -17.58 1.67 5.06
C GLN A 22 -17.07 2.56 3.92
N TRP A 23 -17.56 2.23 2.72
CA TRP A 23 -17.32 2.96 1.49
C TRP A 23 -18.64 3.62 1.05
N ASP A 24 -18.77 4.89 1.39
CA ASP A 24 -19.80 5.79 0.87
C ASP A 24 -19.30 7.25 0.89
N PRO A 25 -18.55 7.67 -0.15
CA PRO A 25 -18.05 9.03 -0.24
C PRO A 25 -19.14 10.11 -0.15
N ASN A 26 -20.40 9.81 -0.51
CA ASN A 26 -21.49 10.79 -0.40
C ASN A 26 -21.90 11.08 1.05
N ASN A 27 -21.55 10.19 1.98
CA ASN A 27 -21.79 10.35 3.41
C ASN A 27 -20.48 10.61 4.19
N GLY A 28 -19.37 10.83 3.50
CA GLY A 28 -18.06 11.08 4.11
C GLY A 28 -17.36 9.81 4.60
N GLU A 29 -17.76 8.65 4.08
CA GLU A 29 -17.21 7.35 4.44
C GLU A 29 -16.25 6.90 3.33
N TRP A 30 -14.94 7.00 3.61
CA TRP A 30 -13.86 6.74 2.65
C TRP A 30 -12.96 5.57 3.09
N GLY A 31 -13.45 4.73 4.01
CA GLY A 31 -12.72 3.56 4.50
C GLY A 31 -12.58 2.46 3.46
N LYS A 32 -11.85 1.39 3.79
CA LYS A 32 -11.87 0.16 2.99
C LYS A 32 -13.27 -0.45 3.05
N GLU A 33 -13.66 -1.17 1.99
CA GLU A 33 -14.89 -1.98 1.96
C GLU A 33 -14.67 -3.37 2.59
N VAL A 34 -13.46 -3.91 2.48
CA VAL A 34 -13.06 -5.17 3.11
C VAL A 34 -11.74 -4.96 3.84
N SER A 35 -11.63 -5.46 5.07
CA SER A 35 -10.44 -5.25 5.91
C SER A 35 -9.18 -5.92 5.37
N THR A 36 -9.35 -7.04 4.65
CA THR A 36 -8.28 -7.80 4.01
C THR A 36 -7.83 -7.24 2.66
N ASP A 37 -8.53 -6.25 2.09
CA ASP A 37 -7.98 -5.57 0.92
C ASP A 37 -6.71 -4.81 1.33
N LEU A 38 -5.66 -4.87 0.52
CA LEU A 38 -4.45 -4.07 0.71
C LEU A 38 -4.65 -2.68 0.09
N ARG A 39 -4.71 -1.63 0.91
CA ARG A 39 -4.82 -0.25 0.40
C ARG A 39 -3.45 0.35 0.15
N VAL A 40 -3.14 0.60 -1.12
CA VAL A 40 -1.91 1.32 -1.53
C VAL A 40 -2.27 2.73 -1.97
N MET A 41 -1.51 3.71 -1.50
CA MET A 41 -1.68 5.12 -1.82
C MET A 41 -0.36 5.71 -2.32
N THR A 42 -0.36 6.31 -3.51
CA THR A 42 0.77 7.15 -3.98
C THR A 42 0.42 8.62 -3.91
N TRP A 43 1.36 9.45 -3.48
CA TRP A 43 1.16 10.88 -3.39
C TRP A 43 2.47 11.70 -3.46
N ASN A 44 2.56 12.59 -4.45
CA ASN A 44 3.49 13.69 -4.43
C ASN A 44 2.99 14.77 -3.45
N ILE A 45 3.78 15.06 -2.40
CA ILE A 45 3.35 15.95 -1.31
C ILE A 45 3.98 17.34 -1.36
N ARG A 46 4.69 17.69 -2.43
CA ARG A 46 5.22 19.03 -2.70
C ARG A 46 5.96 19.66 -1.52
N ASP A 47 6.94 18.95 -0.98
CA ASP A 47 7.76 19.37 0.17
C ASP A 47 6.95 19.60 1.46
N GLY A 48 5.81 18.92 1.64
CA GLY A 48 4.96 19.09 2.82
C GLY A 48 5.45 18.36 4.08
N ILE A 49 6.34 17.37 3.92
CA ILE A 49 7.04 16.67 5.02
C ILE A 49 8.53 16.93 4.87
N VAL A 50 9.04 17.76 5.78
CA VAL A 50 10.38 18.34 5.73
C VAL A 50 10.92 18.48 7.15
N SER A 51 12.18 18.12 7.39
CA SER A 51 12.72 18.07 8.76
C SER A 51 12.78 19.45 9.42
N THR A 52 13.23 20.50 8.73
CA THR A 52 13.39 21.84 9.31
C THR A 52 12.14 22.72 9.29
N SER A 53 11.04 22.26 8.70
CA SER A 53 9.80 23.05 8.67
C SER A 53 9.29 23.33 10.10
N PRO A 54 9.10 24.60 10.51
CA PRO A 54 8.53 24.92 11.81
C PRO A 54 7.00 24.75 11.84
N ARG A 55 6.37 24.36 10.71
CA ARG A 55 4.92 24.35 10.50
C ARG A 55 4.25 23.03 10.87
N LYS A 56 4.79 22.29 11.85
CA LYS A 56 4.31 20.96 12.29
C LYS A 56 3.22 21.05 13.38
N HIS A 57 2.21 21.89 13.16
CA HIS A 57 1.19 22.22 14.17
C HIS A 57 -0.22 22.23 13.56
N ASP A 58 -1.26 22.30 14.39
CA ASP A 58 -2.69 22.23 13.98
C ASP A 58 -3.21 23.51 13.28
N GLY A 59 -2.40 24.10 12.39
CA GLY A 59 -2.74 25.30 11.64
C GLY A 59 -3.29 25.02 10.24
N PHE A 60 -3.56 26.08 9.50
CA PHE A 60 -3.85 26.02 8.06
C PHE A 60 -2.55 25.93 7.26
N VAL A 61 -1.90 24.78 7.34
CA VAL A 61 -0.56 24.51 6.77
C VAL A 61 -0.53 23.14 6.11
N ASP A 62 0.37 22.97 5.15
CA ASP A 62 0.63 21.76 4.36
C ASP A 62 0.79 20.51 5.23
N TRP A 63 1.66 20.54 6.24
CA TRP A 63 1.88 19.43 7.17
C TRP A 63 0.56 18.93 7.79
N ASN A 64 -0.24 19.85 8.32
CA ASN A 64 -1.49 19.51 8.98
C ASN A 64 -2.52 18.96 7.98
N ALA A 65 -2.53 19.48 6.76
CA ALA A 65 -3.43 19.00 5.71
C ALA A 65 -3.07 17.57 5.27
N ILE A 66 -1.77 17.25 5.14
CA ILE A 66 -1.28 15.91 4.86
C ILE A 66 -1.64 14.95 5.99
N VAL A 67 -1.43 15.35 7.25
CA VAL A 67 -1.83 14.57 8.44
C VAL A 67 -3.31 14.22 8.37
N HIS A 68 -4.18 15.20 8.06
CA HIS A 68 -5.62 14.98 8.00
C HIS A 68 -6.02 14.00 6.89
N ILE A 69 -5.39 14.08 5.73
CA ILE A 69 -5.68 13.22 4.58
C ILE A 69 -5.21 11.79 4.86
N VAL A 70 -3.98 11.60 5.32
CA VAL A 70 -3.45 10.26 5.64
C VAL A 70 -4.24 9.62 6.79
N ALA A 71 -4.57 10.38 7.83
CA ALA A 71 -5.39 9.88 8.93
C ALA A 71 -6.81 9.47 8.47
N ALA A 72 -7.40 10.17 7.51
CA ALA A 72 -8.72 9.84 6.99
C ALA A 72 -8.70 8.60 6.08
N LEU A 73 -7.68 8.47 5.22
CA LEU A 73 -7.63 7.44 4.18
C LEU A 73 -6.98 6.14 4.65
N GLN A 74 -6.11 6.19 5.66
CA GLN A 74 -5.46 5.04 6.29
C GLN A 74 -4.91 3.99 5.31
N PRO A 75 -3.99 4.35 4.39
CA PRO A 75 -3.37 3.35 3.53
C PRO A 75 -2.63 2.27 4.33
N ASP A 76 -2.58 1.04 3.84
CA ASP A 76 -1.70 0.01 4.39
C ASP A 76 -0.25 0.22 3.90
N VAL A 77 -0.09 0.77 2.68
CA VAL A 77 1.20 1.19 2.13
C VAL A 77 1.08 2.60 1.52
N LEU A 78 1.95 3.51 1.96
CA LEU A 78 2.00 4.90 1.52
C LEU A 78 3.31 5.19 0.77
N LEU A 79 3.18 5.55 -0.51
CA LEU A 79 4.27 5.94 -1.40
C LEU A 79 4.31 7.46 -1.49
N ILE A 80 5.41 8.07 -1.07
CA ILE A 80 5.55 9.53 -1.04
C ILE A 80 6.64 9.96 -2.01
N GLN A 81 6.37 11.02 -2.76
CA GLN A 81 7.34 11.74 -3.56
C GLN A 81 7.41 13.22 -3.11
N GLU A 82 8.52 13.90 -3.41
CA GLU A 82 8.76 15.30 -2.99
C GLU A 82 8.71 15.48 -1.47
N ALA A 83 9.47 14.65 -0.76
CA ALA A 83 9.70 14.82 0.66
C ALA A 83 11.17 15.11 0.95
N GLY A 84 11.41 15.94 1.97
CA GLY A 84 12.74 16.34 2.40
C GLY A 84 13.06 17.81 2.16
N ASP A 85 14.01 18.32 2.95
CA ASP A 85 14.44 19.70 2.87
C ASP A 85 15.14 20.06 1.56
N ARG A 86 14.77 21.23 1.05
CA ARG A 86 15.59 22.01 0.11
C ARG A 86 16.23 23.17 0.84
N SER A 87 17.46 23.53 0.43
CA SER A 87 18.02 24.86 0.73
C SER A 87 17.07 25.96 0.27
N GLY A 88 16.32 26.56 1.20
CA GLY A 88 15.46 27.72 0.97
C GLY A 88 13.94 27.50 1.08
N ASN A 89 13.43 26.33 1.51
CA ASN A 89 12.00 26.17 1.84
C ASN A 89 11.76 25.75 3.31
N GLY A 90 12.53 26.32 4.25
CA GLY A 90 12.32 26.06 5.68
C GLY A 90 13.34 26.62 6.67
N SER A 91 14.62 26.76 6.27
CA SER A 91 15.77 27.51 6.88
C SER A 91 17.10 26.73 6.93
N GLY A 92 17.13 25.47 6.51
CA GLY A 92 18.34 24.64 6.47
C GLY A 92 19.28 24.90 5.27
N THR A 93 20.54 24.47 5.41
CA THR A 93 21.62 24.61 4.41
C THR A 93 21.91 23.35 3.59
N GLY A 94 21.03 22.33 3.62
CA GLY A 94 21.29 21.02 3.03
C GLY A 94 20.03 20.20 2.71
N VAL A 95 20.26 19.05 2.09
CA VAL A 95 19.25 18.04 1.74
C VAL A 95 19.07 17.11 2.93
N ASP A 96 17.83 16.80 3.30
CA ASP A 96 17.57 15.84 4.37
C ASP A 96 18.30 14.51 4.08
N SER A 97 19.10 14.07 5.04
CA SER A 97 19.63 12.72 5.09
C SER A 97 18.50 11.72 5.31
N VAL A 98 18.78 10.44 5.02
CA VAL A 98 17.86 9.33 5.32
C VAL A 98 17.42 9.36 6.79
N GLY A 99 18.34 9.63 7.74
CA GLY A 99 18.03 9.70 9.17
C GLY A 99 17.18 10.90 9.58
N GLU A 100 17.42 12.07 8.99
CA GLU A 100 16.62 13.28 9.24
C GLU A 100 15.19 13.11 8.77
N LEU A 101 15.00 12.62 7.53
CA LEU A 101 13.67 12.40 6.97
C LEU A 101 12.94 11.26 7.67
N THR A 102 13.63 10.20 8.07
CA THR A 102 13.05 9.13 8.92
C THR A 102 12.54 9.70 10.26
N THR A 103 13.29 10.61 10.88
CA THR A 103 12.87 11.27 12.12
C THR A 103 11.65 12.16 11.88
N ALA A 104 11.62 12.92 10.78
CA ALA A 104 10.48 13.74 10.40
C ALA A 104 9.21 12.89 10.17
N LEU A 105 9.33 11.72 9.54
CA LEU A 105 8.22 10.78 9.36
C LEU A 105 7.74 10.18 10.70
N GLY A 106 8.66 9.93 11.64
CA GLY A 106 8.30 9.57 13.01
C GLY A 106 7.47 10.66 13.69
N LEU A 107 7.88 11.94 13.58
CA LEU A 107 7.08 13.06 14.09
C LEU A 107 5.73 13.20 13.38
N PHE A 108 5.68 12.92 12.07
CA PHE A 108 4.44 12.92 11.29
C PHE A 108 3.44 11.87 11.79
N MET A 109 3.90 10.68 12.17
CA MET A 109 3.04 9.63 12.71
C MET A 109 2.69 9.85 14.18
N TYR A 110 3.66 10.22 15.03
CA TYR A 110 3.56 10.11 16.49
C TYR A 110 3.60 11.46 17.23
N GLY A 111 3.97 12.55 16.56
CA GLY A 111 4.20 13.84 17.19
C GLY A 111 5.40 13.83 18.14
N GLY A 112 5.41 14.77 19.10
CA GLY A 112 6.46 14.87 20.12
C GLY A 112 7.44 16.03 19.93
N PRO A 113 8.52 16.10 20.72
CA PRO A 113 9.50 17.18 20.64
C PRO A 113 10.27 17.13 19.32
N ASP A 114 10.27 18.23 18.58
CA ASP A 114 10.95 18.36 17.29
C ASP A 114 12.45 18.68 17.47
N PRO A 115 13.36 17.74 17.18
CA PRO A 115 14.79 17.97 17.36
C PRO A 115 15.36 18.99 16.35
N PHE A 116 14.67 19.27 15.25
CA PHE A 116 15.11 20.20 14.21
C PHE A 116 14.71 21.66 14.53
N ASN A 117 13.71 21.86 15.38
CA ASN A 117 13.16 23.16 15.74
C ASN A 117 13.27 23.46 17.24
N GLY A 118 14.42 23.15 17.84
CA GLY A 118 14.73 23.50 19.23
C GLY A 118 13.83 22.82 20.27
N GLY A 119 13.28 21.64 19.97
CA GLY A 119 12.43 20.87 20.87
C GLY A 119 10.99 21.35 20.95
N GLN A 120 10.53 22.19 20.00
CA GLN A 120 9.11 22.57 19.91
C GLN A 120 8.24 21.34 19.72
N MET A 121 7.06 21.30 20.35
CA MET A 121 6.18 20.13 20.24
C MET A 121 5.47 20.13 18.89
N VAL A 122 5.59 19.02 18.16
CA VAL A 122 4.75 18.70 17.00
C VAL A 122 3.35 18.36 17.51
N THR A 123 2.39 19.23 17.23
CA THR A 123 1.01 19.04 17.71
C THR A 123 0.11 18.38 16.68
N SER A 124 0.42 18.47 15.39
CA SER A 124 -0.32 17.80 14.33
C SER A 124 0.43 16.55 13.86
N TYR A 125 -0.19 15.38 14.06
CA TYR A 125 0.36 14.08 13.69
C TYR A 125 -0.78 13.07 13.49
N VAL A 126 -0.52 11.99 12.74
CA VAL A 126 -1.55 11.04 12.28
C VAL A 126 -2.24 10.30 13.45
N GLN A 127 -1.47 9.73 14.38
CA GLN A 127 -2.04 8.96 15.50
C GLN A 127 -2.83 9.79 16.49
N ARG A 128 -2.73 11.13 16.43
CA ARG A 128 -3.63 12.01 17.20
C ARG A 128 -5.08 11.79 16.82
N TRP A 129 -5.32 11.58 15.52
CA TRP A 129 -6.66 11.39 14.97
C TRP A 129 -7.04 9.92 14.89
N MET A 130 -6.07 9.06 14.60
CA MET A 130 -6.29 7.61 14.47
C MET A 130 -5.30 6.83 15.35
N PRO A 131 -5.53 6.70 16.67
CA PRO A 131 -4.56 6.13 17.61
C PRO A 131 -4.20 4.65 17.38
N LYS A 132 -5.02 3.92 16.63
CA LYS A 132 -4.79 2.50 16.28
C LYS A 132 -4.18 2.31 14.88
N TYR A 133 -4.03 3.39 14.12
CA TYR A 133 -3.48 3.34 12.77
C TYR A 133 -1.99 3.64 12.82
N ASP A 134 -1.19 2.79 12.17
CA ASP A 134 0.25 2.95 12.16
C ASP A 134 0.88 2.49 10.84
N LEU A 135 2.07 3.04 10.56
CA LEU A 135 2.94 2.73 9.44
C LEU A 135 4.40 2.66 9.95
N PRO A 136 4.73 1.68 10.81
CA PRO A 136 6.00 1.68 11.54
C PRO A 136 7.20 1.30 10.68
N TYR A 137 6.97 0.66 9.52
CA TYR A 137 8.04 0.23 8.62
C TYR A 137 8.28 1.30 7.56
N VAL A 138 9.35 2.07 7.74
CA VAL A 138 9.68 3.22 6.90
C VAL A 138 10.96 2.95 6.13
N PHE A 139 10.89 3.08 4.81
CA PHE A 139 12.05 3.07 3.93
C PHE A 139 12.17 4.42 3.22
N VAL A 140 13.26 5.13 3.49
CA VAL A 140 13.61 6.39 2.82
C VAL A 140 14.72 6.10 1.81
N SER A 141 14.48 6.43 0.54
CA SER A 141 15.46 6.18 -0.52
C SER A 141 16.80 6.87 -0.24
N SER A 142 17.89 6.15 -0.45
CA SER A 142 19.25 6.71 -0.44
C SER A 142 19.52 7.59 -1.67
N SER A 143 18.76 7.41 -2.75
CA SER A 143 18.77 8.23 -3.96
C SER A 143 18.06 9.57 -3.72
N THR A 144 18.62 10.65 -4.26
CA THR A 144 18.06 12.02 -4.17
C THR A 144 18.43 12.83 -5.40
N ASP A 145 17.55 13.74 -5.80
CA ASP A 145 17.81 14.75 -6.82
C ASP A 145 18.53 16.00 -6.26
N GLN A 146 19.08 15.90 -5.05
CA GLN A 146 19.63 16.99 -4.24
C GLN A 146 18.58 17.98 -3.70
N PHE A 147 17.31 17.57 -3.70
CA PHE A 147 16.22 18.31 -3.08
C PHE A 147 15.36 17.35 -2.26
N ASN A 148 14.88 16.30 -2.90
CA ASN A 148 13.84 15.42 -2.41
C ASN A 148 14.26 13.96 -2.47
N ARG A 149 13.55 13.14 -1.69
CA ARG A 149 13.65 11.68 -1.67
C ARG A 149 12.28 11.06 -1.90
N ASN A 150 12.29 9.82 -2.38
CA ASN A 150 11.11 8.96 -2.38
C ASN A 150 11.06 8.19 -1.05
N ILE A 151 9.87 7.88 -0.58
CA ILE A 151 9.63 7.15 0.68
C ILE A 151 8.59 6.07 0.45
N ILE A 152 8.75 4.93 1.11
CA ILE A 152 7.69 3.94 1.30
C ILE A 152 7.47 3.78 2.80
N MET A 153 6.22 3.88 3.23
CA MET A 153 5.81 3.55 4.60
C MET A 153 4.80 2.41 4.55
N SER A 154 4.95 1.40 5.41
CA SER A 154 4.13 0.20 5.43
C SER A 154 3.61 -0.09 6.83
N ARG A 155 2.38 -0.61 6.89
CA ARG A 155 1.79 -1.23 8.08
C ARG A 155 2.47 -2.57 8.42
N TYR A 156 2.98 -3.26 7.41
CA TYR A 156 3.52 -4.62 7.50
C TYR A 156 5.05 -4.64 7.36
N PRO A 157 5.73 -5.64 7.96
CA PRO A 157 7.19 -5.73 7.95
C PRO A 157 7.80 -5.69 6.55
N ILE A 158 9.00 -5.12 6.46
CA ILE A 158 9.84 -5.21 5.26
C ILE A 158 10.82 -6.36 5.49
N ALA A 159 10.75 -7.40 4.66
CA ALA A 159 11.55 -8.63 4.79
C ALA A 159 12.01 -9.13 3.42
N ASP A 160 13.10 -9.89 3.39
CA ASP A 160 13.65 -10.47 2.16
C ASP A 160 12.83 -11.70 1.77
N ILE A 161 12.02 -11.57 0.74
CA ILE A 161 11.04 -12.54 0.23
C ILE A 161 11.63 -13.31 -0.94
N ASN A 162 12.43 -12.66 -1.78
CA ASN A 162 13.03 -13.31 -2.95
C ASN A 162 14.33 -14.08 -2.61
N GLY A 163 14.86 -13.90 -1.39
CA GLY A 163 16.05 -14.59 -0.89
C GLY A 163 17.38 -14.02 -1.39
N ASP A 164 17.39 -12.78 -1.90
CA ASP A 164 18.58 -12.10 -2.39
C ASP A 164 19.41 -11.43 -1.27
N GLY A 165 18.93 -11.45 -0.03
CA GLY A 165 19.54 -10.79 1.12
C GLY A 165 19.22 -9.30 1.24
N GLN A 166 18.32 -8.76 0.40
CA GLN A 166 17.92 -7.35 0.35
C GLN A 166 16.39 -7.20 0.30
N SER A 167 15.80 -6.83 1.43
CA SER A 167 14.36 -6.56 1.52
C SER A 167 13.94 -5.18 0.98
N ALA A 168 14.90 -4.30 0.67
CA ALA A 168 14.65 -2.93 0.27
C ALA A 168 15.80 -2.35 -0.55
N PHE A 169 15.46 -1.63 -1.61
CA PHE A 169 16.47 -1.12 -2.53
C PHE A 169 16.10 0.24 -3.13
N SER A 170 17.10 1.11 -3.35
CA SER A 170 16.89 2.52 -3.73
C SER A 170 17.15 2.85 -5.21
N ASN A 171 17.80 1.95 -5.95
CA ASN A 171 18.20 2.20 -7.34
C ASN A 171 18.51 0.89 -8.06
N PHE A 172 18.69 0.88 -9.37
CA PHE A 172 19.35 -0.26 -10.02
C PHE A 172 20.10 0.24 -11.24
N VAL A 173 20.97 -0.59 -11.80
CA VAL A 173 21.65 -0.25 -13.06
C VAL A 173 21.49 -1.38 -14.06
N LEU A 174 21.00 -1.05 -15.25
CA LEU A 174 20.84 -1.95 -16.38
C LEU A 174 21.94 -1.77 -17.41
N ILE A 175 22.38 -2.90 -17.93
CA ILE A 175 23.10 -3.02 -19.19
C ILE A 175 22.05 -3.15 -20.30
N PRO A 176 22.25 -2.52 -21.49
CA PRO A 176 21.29 -2.60 -22.59
C PRO A 176 20.91 -4.05 -22.95
N ASP A 177 19.61 -4.30 -23.10
CA ASP A 177 19.04 -5.59 -23.47
C ASP A 177 17.57 -5.45 -23.89
N ALA A 178 17.11 -6.39 -24.73
CA ALA A 178 15.74 -6.42 -25.26
C ALA A 178 15.27 -5.03 -25.76
N TYR A 179 14.31 -4.41 -25.08
CA TYR A 179 13.69 -3.13 -25.44
C TYR A 179 14.27 -1.92 -24.69
N GLN A 180 15.16 -2.12 -23.73
CA GLN A 180 15.76 -1.04 -22.94
C GLN A 180 17.21 -0.76 -23.36
N ASN A 181 17.65 0.50 -23.18
CA ASN A 181 18.94 1.01 -23.65
C ASN A 181 19.97 1.22 -22.52
N GLY A 182 19.74 0.62 -21.37
CA GLY A 182 20.55 0.71 -20.16
C GLY A 182 20.26 1.96 -19.32
N GLY A 183 20.93 2.04 -18.17
CA GLY A 183 20.78 3.16 -17.22
C GLY A 183 20.05 2.71 -15.95
N ASN A 184 19.25 3.59 -15.36
CA ASN A 184 18.58 3.38 -14.08
C ASN A 184 17.10 3.78 -14.13
N GLY A 185 16.43 3.82 -12.97
CA GLY A 185 15.03 4.23 -12.82
C GLY A 185 14.77 5.74 -12.85
N GLY A 186 15.74 6.58 -13.26
CA GLY A 186 15.54 8.03 -13.45
C GLY A 186 16.10 8.92 -12.34
N ILE A 187 15.46 10.09 -12.11
CA ILE A 187 16.03 11.22 -11.34
C ILE A 187 16.08 11.06 -9.82
N ARG A 188 15.16 10.29 -9.22
CA ARG A 188 15.25 9.77 -7.84
C ARG A 188 15.41 8.25 -7.83
N ASP A 189 15.72 7.69 -9.00
CA ASP A 189 15.67 6.26 -9.29
C ASP A 189 14.30 5.61 -9.00
N PHE A 190 14.25 4.29 -9.17
CA PHE A 190 13.14 3.45 -8.72
C PHE A 190 13.57 2.76 -7.42
N MET A 191 12.77 2.94 -6.37
CA MET A 191 12.95 2.20 -5.11
C MET A 191 11.88 1.12 -4.99
N HIS A 192 12.19 0.04 -4.29
CA HIS A 192 11.19 -0.95 -3.91
C HIS A 192 11.46 -1.51 -2.52
N VAL A 193 10.43 -2.11 -1.95
CA VAL A 193 10.50 -2.91 -0.72
C VAL A 193 9.72 -4.20 -0.94
N GLU A 194 10.19 -5.25 -0.28
CA GLU A 194 9.51 -6.53 -0.17
C GLU A 194 8.78 -6.55 1.18
N ILE A 195 7.46 -6.73 1.15
CA ILE A 195 6.59 -6.60 2.33
C ILE A 195 6.01 -7.96 2.68
N ASP A 196 6.37 -8.42 3.88
CA ASP A 196 5.89 -9.67 4.51
C ASP A 196 4.47 -9.44 5.04
N LEU A 197 3.49 -10.05 4.38
CA LEU A 197 2.08 -9.97 4.72
C LEU A 197 1.71 -11.08 5.72
N PRO A 198 0.70 -10.88 6.58
CA PRO A 198 0.31 -11.92 7.53
C PRO A 198 -0.10 -13.23 6.83
N ASP A 199 0.71 -14.28 6.97
CA ASP A 199 0.51 -15.62 6.38
C ASP A 199 -0.86 -16.25 6.70
N GLY A 200 -1.42 -15.95 7.88
CA GLY A 200 -2.76 -16.42 8.27
C GLY A 200 -3.91 -15.73 7.52
N VAL A 201 -3.61 -14.71 6.70
CA VAL A 201 -4.59 -13.93 5.93
C VAL A 201 -4.32 -13.99 4.43
N TYR A 202 -3.05 -13.91 4.03
CA TYR A 202 -2.64 -13.80 2.63
C TYR A 202 -1.84 -15.03 2.18
N ALA A 203 -2.06 -15.50 0.95
CA ALA A 203 -1.39 -16.69 0.40
C ALA A 203 0.01 -16.40 -0.15
N GLY A 204 0.42 -15.14 -0.11
CA GLY A 204 1.69 -14.63 -0.57
C GLY A 204 1.87 -13.20 -0.08
N ASP A 205 3.06 -12.67 -0.36
CA ASP A 205 3.51 -11.36 0.08
C ASP A 205 3.24 -10.28 -0.96
N VAL A 206 3.89 -9.13 -0.88
CA VAL A 206 3.84 -8.12 -1.94
C VAL A 206 5.17 -7.38 -2.09
N VAL A 207 5.57 -7.15 -3.34
CA VAL A 207 6.64 -6.19 -3.65
C VAL A 207 6.02 -4.86 -4.01
N VAL A 208 6.45 -3.79 -3.33
CA VAL A 208 5.94 -2.43 -3.59
C VAL A 208 7.06 -1.49 -4.05
N GLY A 209 6.87 -0.88 -5.21
CA GLY A 209 7.80 0.09 -5.80
C GLY A 209 7.29 1.54 -5.75
N ASN A 210 8.23 2.48 -5.61
CA ASN A 210 7.97 3.92 -5.68
C ASN A 210 8.95 4.61 -6.64
N MET A 211 8.45 5.57 -7.40
CA MET A 211 9.25 6.36 -8.34
C MET A 211 8.76 7.80 -8.47
N HIS A 212 9.63 8.65 -9.02
CA HIS A 212 9.26 9.98 -9.49
C HIS A 212 10.08 10.26 -10.75
N LEU A 213 9.40 10.31 -11.89
CA LEU A 213 10.06 10.43 -13.19
C LEU A 213 10.32 11.89 -13.55
N LYS A 214 11.23 12.09 -14.50
CA LYS A 214 11.69 13.42 -14.92
C LYS A 214 10.53 14.34 -15.34
N SER A 215 10.30 15.41 -14.58
CA SER A 215 9.38 16.48 -14.99
C SER A 215 9.97 17.37 -16.10
N GLY A 216 9.12 18.18 -16.72
CA GLY A 216 9.52 19.14 -17.75
C GLY A 216 9.03 18.80 -19.15
N GLY A 217 9.07 19.83 -20.01
CA GLY A 217 8.53 19.80 -21.37
C GLY A 217 9.60 19.71 -22.47
N ALA A 218 10.89 19.65 -22.13
CA ALA A 218 11.92 19.49 -23.13
C ALA A 218 11.92 18.07 -23.70
N SER A 219 12.43 17.91 -24.93
CA SER A 219 12.58 16.58 -25.54
C SER A 219 13.52 15.67 -24.75
N SER A 220 14.52 16.24 -24.07
CA SER A 220 15.40 15.50 -23.16
C SER A 220 14.67 15.00 -21.92
N ASP A 221 13.75 15.80 -21.36
CA ASP A 221 12.97 15.40 -20.18
C ASP A 221 12.10 14.19 -20.51
N LEU A 222 11.47 14.24 -21.69
CA LEU A 222 10.72 13.13 -22.22
C LEU A 222 11.60 11.89 -22.45
N ALA A 223 12.75 12.06 -23.11
CA ALA A 223 13.64 10.93 -23.38
C ALA A 223 14.10 10.24 -22.09
N ASP A 224 14.37 11.01 -21.03
CA ASP A 224 14.71 10.49 -19.71
C ASP A 224 13.54 9.73 -19.07
N ARG A 225 12.30 10.26 -19.12
CA ARG A 225 11.10 9.56 -18.62
C ARG A 225 10.91 8.21 -19.31
N LEU A 226 11.00 8.17 -20.64
CA LEU A 226 10.79 6.94 -21.40
C LEU A 226 11.89 5.91 -21.14
N ARG A 227 13.15 6.34 -21.09
CA ARG A 227 14.27 5.45 -20.76
C ARG A 227 14.09 4.85 -19.36
N ALA A 228 13.75 5.67 -18.36
CA ALA A 228 13.49 5.20 -17.01
C ALA A 228 12.33 4.21 -16.96
N SER A 229 11.24 4.49 -17.68
CA SER A 229 10.05 3.62 -17.70
C SER A 229 10.34 2.25 -18.35
N GLN A 230 11.11 2.24 -19.45
CA GLN A 230 11.60 1.01 -20.08
C GLN A 230 12.51 0.20 -19.15
N ASN A 231 13.39 0.88 -18.43
CA ASN A 231 14.29 0.24 -17.47
C ASN A 231 13.52 -0.37 -16.31
N ILE A 232 12.51 0.32 -15.77
CA ILE A 232 11.65 -0.19 -14.69
C ILE A 232 10.84 -1.38 -15.18
N ALA A 233 10.26 -1.32 -16.38
CA ALA A 233 9.53 -2.44 -16.97
C ALA A 233 10.42 -3.69 -17.09
N TYR A 234 11.64 -3.51 -17.60
CA TYR A 234 12.61 -4.60 -17.71
C TYR A 234 12.99 -5.17 -16.35
N PHE A 235 13.24 -4.29 -15.37
CA PHE A 235 13.53 -4.73 -14.01
C PHE A 235 12.40 -5.61 -13.47
N ILE A 236 11.14 -5.21 -13.61
CA ILE A 236 10.01 -6.01 -13.11
C ILE A 236 9.89 -7.36 -13.84
N ASP A 237 9.86 -7.38 -15.18
CA ASP A 237 9.72 -8.63 -15.96
C ASP A 237 10.92 -9.58 -15.73
N TYR A 238 12.15 -9.08 -15.69
CA TYR A 238 13.34 -9.93 -15.64
C TYR A 238 13.79 -10.26 -14.21
N PHE A 239 13.73 -9.31 -13.28
CA PHE A 239 14.17 -9.52 -11.90
C PHE A 239 13.12 -10.29 -11.10
N PHE A 240 11.90 -9.79 -11.05
CA PHE A 240 10.85 -10.36 -10.20
C PHE A 240 10.09 -11.53 -10.86
N ASN A 241 9.88 -11.47 -12.19
CA ASN A 241 9.13 -12.53 -12.91
C ASN A 241 10.01 -13.52 -13.67
N GLY A 242 11.32 -13.25 -13.77
CA GLY A 242 12.30 -14.12 -14.42
C GLY A 242 12.12 -14.29 -15.93
N ALA A 243 11.41 -13.37 -16.59
CA ALA A 243 11.10 -13.38 -18.02
C ALA A 243 10.56 -14.74 -18.53
N GLY A 244 9.80 -15.46 -17.70
CA GLY A 244 9.24 -16.78 -18.01
C GLY A 244 10.24 -17.93 -18.07
N THR A 245 11.48 -17.69 -17.67
CA THR A 245 12.52 -18.73 -17.60
C THR A 245 12.53 -19.46 -16.26
N GLY A 246 11.85 -18.90 -15.25
CA GLY A 246 11.91 -19.38 -13.87
C GLY A 246 13.21 -18.99 -13.15
N VAL A 247 14.04 -18.16 -13.76
CA VAL A 247 15.31 -17.67 -13.20
C VAL A 247 15.28 -16.15 -13.20
N SER A 248 15.59 -15.53 -12.06
CA SER A 248 15.73 -14.06 -11.95
C SER A 248 16.94 -13.57 -12.77
N ASP A 249 16.77 -12.44 -13.46
CA ASP A 249 17.73 -11.83 -14.40
C ASP A 249 18.43 -12.87 -15.32
N PRO A 250 17.66 -13.60 -16.16
CA PRO A 250 18.21 -14.69 -16.95
C PRO A 250 19.26 -14.24 -17.98
N ASN A 251 19.29 -12.95 -18.31
CA ASN A 251 20.23 -12.37 -19.27
C ASN A 251 21.46 -11.73 -18.59
N ASN A 252 21.52 -11.71 -17.25
CA ASN A 252 22.59 -11.10 -16.45
C ASN A 252 22.83 -9.63 -16.86
N LYS A 253 21.76 -8.83 -16.86
CA LYS A 253 21.73 -7.43 -17.30
C LYS A 253 21.43 -6.45 -16.18
N ILE A 254 21.11 -6.94 -15.00
CA ILE A 254 20.78 -6.14 -13.84
C ILE A 254 21.97 -6.16 -12.89
N ALA A 255 22.64 -5.02 -12.76
CA ALA A 255 23.68 -4.84 -11.75
C ALA A 255 23.00 -4.58 -10.39
N PHE A 256 22.82 -5.65 -9.63
CA PHE A 256 22.21 -5.67 -8.30
C PHE A 256 23.12 -6.40 -7.29
N PRO A 257 23.22 -5.97 -6.03
CA PRO A 257 24.18 -6.54 -5.09
C PRO A 257 23.71 -7.88 -4.47
N ALA A 258 24.23 -8.95 -5.07
CA ALA A 258 24.61 -10.28 -4.52
C ALA A 258 23.54 -11.28 -4.02
N SER A 259 23.86 -12.55 -4.29
CA SER A 259 23.04 -13.78 -4.30
C SER A 259 22.04 -13.86 -5.46
N THR A 260 21.71 -15.09 -5.90
CA THR A 260 20.83 -15.33 -7.05
C THR A 260 19.40 -15.26 -6.52
N PRO A 261 18.62 -14.21 -6.82
CA PRO A 261 17.26 -14.10 -6.32
C PRO A 261 16.42 -15.25 -6.85
N ALA A 262 15.48 -15.73 -6.04
CA ALA A 262 14.36 -16.49 -6.57
C ALA A 262 13.43 -15.55 -7.34
N VAL A 263 12.76 -16.10 -8.35
CA VAL A 263 11.58 -15.43 -8.92
C VAL A 263 10.49 -15.45 -7.85
N LEU A 264 9.70 -14.38 -7.72
CA LEU A 264 8.58 -14.32 -6.78
C LEU A 264 7.63 -15.50 -6.98
N ASP A 265 7.00 -15.96 -5.89
CA ASP A 265 6.00 -17.01 -5.97
C ASP A 265 4.76 -16.57 -6.77
N ALA A 266 3.81 -17.48 -6.97
CA ALA A 266 2.65 -17.24 -7.84
C ALA A 266 1.60 -16.29 -7.22
N ASN A 267 1.63 -16.09 -5.90
CA ASN A 267 0.66 -15.28 -5.15
C ASN A 267 1.21 -13.91 -4.74
N THR A 268 2.49 -13.66 -4.96
CA THR A 268 3.17 -12.40 -4.61
C THR A 268 3.20 -11.44 -5.80
N PRO A 269 2.35 -10.39 -5.84
CA PRO A 269 2.37 -9.42 -6.92
C PRO A 269 3.44 -8.36 -6.73
N VAL A 270 3.81 -7.74 -7.85
CA VAL A 270 4.50 -6.46 -7.87
C VAL A 270 3.48 -5.33 -8.08
N ILE A 271 3.50 -4.35 -7.18
CA ILE A 271 2.68 -3.13 -7.24
C ILE A 271 3.62 -1.92 -7.23
N VAL A 272 3.54 -1.03 -8.22
CA VAL A 272 4.41 0.15 -8.29
C VAL A 272 3.58 1.42 -8.45
N GLY A 273 4.01 2.52 -7.83
CA GLY A 273 3.33 3.80 -7.96
C GLY A 273 4.23 5.00 -7.87
N GLY A 274 3.72 6.16 -8.28
CA GLY A 274 4.48 7.39 -8.21
C GLY A 274 3.95 8.49 -9.11
N ASP A 275 4.68 9.61 -9.11
CA ASP A 275 4.51 10.71 -10.05
C ASP A 275 5.32 10.42 -11.32
N LEU A 276 4.61 10.03 -12.38
CA LEU A 276 5.21 9.67 -13.65
C LEU A 276 5.41 10.89 -14.57
N ASN A 277 4.94 12.07 -14.15
CA ASN A 277 5.08 13.33 -14.86
C ASN A 277 4.54 13.33 -16.30
N GLU A 278 3.62 12.41 -16.61
CA GLU A 278 2.98 12.35 -17.92
C GLU A 278 1.56 11.80 -17.87
N ASN A 279 0.67 12.38 -18.68
CA ASN A 279 -0.72 11.95 -18.79
C ASN A 279 -0.93 10.99 -19.95
N GLU A 280 -1.16 9.72 -19.64
CA GLU A 280 -1.38 8.65 -20.62
C GLU A 280 -2.56 8.90 -21.54
N ALA A 281 -3.61 9.58 -21.07
CA ALA A 281 -4.80 9.83 -21.89
C ALA A 281 -4.55 10.84 -23.02
N THR A 282 -3.45 11.60 -22.99
CA THR A 282 -3.22 12.74 -23.89
C THR A 282 -1.85 12.75 -24.57
N ASN A 283 -0.95 11.82 -24.23
CA ASN A 283 0.40 11.79 -24.76
C ASN A 283 0.49 11.32 -26.23
N GLY A 284 -0.53 10.62 -26.74
CA GLY A 284 -0.62 10.14 -28.12
C GLY A 284 0.39 9.05 -28.50
N ARG A 285 1.04 8.41 -27.52
CA ARG A 285 2.04 7.34 -27.70
C ARG A 285 2.12 6.50 -26.42
N LYS A 286 2.88 5.41 -26.43
CA LYS A 286 3.21 4.68 -25.19
C LYS A 286 3.95 5.60 -24.22
N GLY A 287 3.31 5.95 -23.12
CA GLY A 287 3.87 6.77 -22.05
C GLY A 287 4.45 5.93 -20.92
N PRO A 288 4.97 6.59 -19.87
CA PRO A 288 5.55 5.92 -18.72
C PRO A 288 4.71 4.80 -18.09
N ALA A 289 3.43 5.05 -17.80
CA ALA A 289 2.60 4.05 -17.13
C ALA A 289 2.36 2.85 -18.05
N GLU A 290 2.14 3.11 -19.35
CA GLU A 290 1.95 2.05 -20.33
C GLU A 290 3.24 1.26 -20.60
N TRP A 291 4.41 1.90 -20.59
CA TRP A 291 5.71 1.20 -20.67
C TRP A 291 5.91 0.28 -19.47
N ILE A 292 5.66 0.77 -18.26
CA ILE A 292 5.84 -0.02 -17.03
C ILE A 292 4.83 -1.17 -16.97
N ALA A 293 3.61 -0.99 -17.47
CA ALA A 293 2.58 -2.03 -17.46
C ALA A 293 2.74 -3.08 -18.59
N ARG A 294 3.18 -2.66 -19.78
CA ARG A 294 3.07 -3.46 -21.01
C ARG A 294 4.39 -3.68 -21.75
N ALA A 295 5.51 -3.34 -21.13
CA ALA A 295 6.84 -3.45 -21.72
C ALA A 295 6.93 -2.94 -23.18
N ALA A 296 7.40 -3.71 -24.16
CA ALA A 296 7.48 -3.27 -25.56
C ALA A 296 6.22 -3.60 -26.37
N VAL A 297 5.69 -4.82 -26.27
CA VAL A 297 4.58 -5.28 -27.11
C VAL A 297 3.29 -5.41 -26.30
N THR A 298 2.32 -4.54 -26.58
CA THR A 298 0.97 -4.65 -26.00
C THR A 298 0.32 -5.98 -26.38
N GLY A 299 -0.15 -6.73 -25.37
CA GLY A 299 -0.67 -8.09 -25.51
C GLY A 299 0.40 -9.10 -25.93
N GLY A 300 1.67 -8.79 -25.68
CA GLY A 300 2.83 -9.61 -26.01
C GLY A 300 3.10 -10.71 -24.98
N THR A 301 4.34 -11.19 -25.01
CA THR A 301 4.88 -12.13 -24.00
C THR A 301 6.01 -11.49 -23.21
N ASP A 302 6.14 -10.17 -23.30
CA ASP A 302 7.15 -9.35 -22.62
C ASP A 302 6.54 -8.46 -21.54
N GLY A 303 5.24 -8.61 -21.27
CA GLY A 303 4.54 -7.79 -20.29
C GLY A 303 5.06 -8.04 -18.87
N THR A 304 4.86 -7.04 -18.01
CA THR A 304 5.40 -7.03 -16.65
C THR A 304 4.52 -7.79 -15.65
N ASP A 305 3.45 -8.43 -16.12
CA ASP A 305 2.68 -9.36 -15.31
C ASP A 305 3.43 -10.67 -15.08
N ARG A 306 3.09 -11.38 -14.01
CA ARG A 306 3.78 -12.60 -13.57
C ARG A 306 3.73 -13.71 -14.62
N ASP A 307 2.60 -13.82 -15.31
CA ASP A 307 2.35 -14.77 -16.39
C ASP A 307 2.87 -14.30 -17.77
N ARG A 308 3.60 -13.17 -17.78
CA ARG A 308 4.13 -12.46 -18.95
C ARG A 308 3.10 -11.80 -19.85
N SER A 309 1.84 -11.73 -19.42
CA SER A 309 0.88 -10.83 -20.01
C SER A 309 1.13 -9.38 -19.58
N ASP A 310 0.36 -8.45 -20.12
CA ASP A 310 0.43 -7.05 -19.74
C ASP A 310 -0.13 -6.88 -18.34
N SER A 311 0.64 -6.23 -17.46
CA SER A 311 0.07 -5.65 -16.24
C SER A 311 -0.90 -4.53 -16.62
N THR A 312 -1.60 -4.01 -15.62
CA THR A 312 -2.49 -2.88 -15.78
C THR A 312 -2.07 -1.67 -14.94
N TYR A 313 -2.60 -0.51 -15.28
CA TYR A 313 -2.44 0.72 -14.52
C TYR A 313 -3.78 1.35 -14.24
N ASP A 314 -3.81 2.21 -13.23
CA ASP A 314 -5.05 2.69 -12.68
C ASP A 314 -5.81 3.62 -13.64
N SER A 315 -7.13 3.53 -13.53
CA SER A 315 -8.15 4.41 -14.09
C SER A 315 -8.82 5.24 -12.98
N ALA A 316 -8.11 5.49 -11.88
CA ALA A 316 -8.67 6.13 -10.70
C ALA A 316 -9.23 7.51 -11.03
N GLN A 317 -10.43 7.76 -10.50
CA GLN A 317 -11.15 9.01 -10.64
C GLN A 317 -11.74 9.42 -9.30
N HIS A 318 -12.01 10.69 -9.13
CA HIS A 318 -12.66 11.18 -7.94
C HIS A 318 -14.13 10.69 -7.90
N PRO A 319 -14.57 9.98 -6.85
CA PRO A 319 -15.80 9.17 -6.88
C PRO A 319 -17.09 10.01 -6.98
N ILE A 320 -17.03 11.30 -6.68
CA ILE A 320 -18.18 12.21 -6.72
C ILE A 320 -18.23 13.05 -8.00
N SER A 321 -17.08 13.44 -8.52
CA SER A 321 -17.00 14.38 -9.65
C SER A 321 -16.61 13.72 -10.97
N GLY A 322 -16.01 12.53 -10.92
CA GLY A 322 -15.41 11.87 -12.08
C GLY A 322 -14.12 12.54 -12.58
N GLU A 323 -13.57 13.52 -11.86
CA GLU A 323 -12.27 14.12 -12.23
C GLU A 323 -11.16 13.07 -12.12
N THR A 324 -10.36 12.93 -13.18
CA THR A 324 -9.25 11.95 -13.25
C THR A 324 -7.90 12.56 -12.92
N GLY A 325 -7.77 13.88 -13.04
CA GLY A 325 -6.48 14.53 -12.92
C GLY A 325 -5.98 14.57 -11.47
N THR A 326 -4.66 14.43 -11.32
CA THR A 326 -3.96 14.40 -10.03
C THR A 326 -3.20 15.69 -9.76
N PHE A 327 -2.64 16.36 -10.78
CA PHE A 327 -2.00 17.69 -10.63
C PHE A 327 -2.96 18.86 -10.93
N SER A 328 -3.89 18.65 -11.85
CA SER A 328 -4.99 19.57 -12.15
C SER A 328 -6.24 18.76 -12.43
N ALA A 329 -7.39 19.39 -12.67
CA ALA A 329 -8.66 18.65 -12.84
C ALA A 329 -8.63 17.57 -13.95
N SER A 330 -7.78 17.73 -14.98
CA SER A 330 -7.69 16.81 -16.12
C SER A 330 -6.29 16.29 -16.41
N ASN A 331 -5.30 16.60 -15.58
CA ASN A 331 -3.92 16.16 -15.78
C ASN A 331 -3.54 15.08 -14.76
N LYS A 332 -3.61 13.82 -15.17
CA LYS A 332 -3.25 12.65 -14.34
C LYS A 332 -1.77 12.34 -14.54
N LEU A 333 -0.95 12.68 -13.55
CA LEU A 333 0.49 12.45 -13.56
C LEU A 333 0.89 11.32 -12.60
N ASP A 334 0.06 11.06 -11.59
CA ASP A 334 0.31 10.05 -10.57
C ASP A 334 -0.46 8.78 -10.92
N TYR A 335 0.23 7.63 -10.83
CA TYR A 335 -0.32 6.33 -11.18
C TYR A 335 0.04 5.25 -10.17
N LEU A 336 -0.83 4.25 -10.07
CA LEU A 336 -0.52 2.93 -9.55
C LEU A 336 -0.62 1.90 -10.69
N ILE A 337 0.31 0.94 -10.70
CA ILE A 337 0.49 -0.08 -11.73
C ILE A 337 0.70 -1.41 -11.02
N TRP A 338 0.04 -2.47 -11.47
CA TRP A 338 0.08 -3.76 -10.78
C TRP A 338 -0.13 -4.93 -11.73
N GLN A 339 0.33 -6.09 -11.27
CA GLN A 339 0.15 -7.40 -11.89
C GLN A 339 -1.28 -7.90 -11.67
N ASP A 340 -2.15 -7.72 -12.66
CA ASP A 340 -3.59 -8.03 -12.56
C ASP A 340 -3.92 -9.52 -12.71
N SER A 341 -2.96 -10.36 -13.11
CA SER A 341 -3.07 -11.81 -12.97
C SER A 341 -3.07 -12.29 -11.52
N ILE A 342 -2.58 -11.48 -10.56
CA ILE A 342 -2.49 -11.81 -9.14
C ILE A 342 -3.35 -10.88 -8.28
N ALA A 343 -3.23 -9.56 -8.46
CA ALA A 343 -3.92 -8.55 -7.66
C ALA A 343 -5.09 -7.92 -8.43
N THR A 344 -6.29 -7.96 -7.87
CA THR A 344 -7.47 -7.33 -8.50
C THR A 344 -7.83 -6.03 -7.78
N ALA A 345 -8.02 -4.93 -8.51
CA ALA A 345 -8.50 -3.69 -7.91
C ALA A 345 -10.00 -3.80 -7.55
N ARG A 346 -10.35 -3.74 -6.25
CA ARG A 346 -11.75 -3.59 -5.81
C ARG A 346 -12.22 -2.16 -6.00
N ARG A 347 -11.39 -1.21 -5.58
CA ARG A 347 -11.65 0.23 -5.65
C ARG A 347 -10.40 0.93 -6.11
N GLN A 348 -10.59 1.98 -6.89
CA GLN A 348 -9.52 2.86 -7.34
C GLN A 348 -10.08 4.27 -7.43
N PHE A 349 -9.45 5.23 -6.75
CA PHE A 349 -9.96 6.59 -6.68
C PHE A 349 -8.85 7.61 -6.41
N THR A 350 -9.11 8.85 -6.81
CA THR A 350 -8.33 10.00 -6.34
C THR A 350 -9.07 10.68 -5.21
N PHE A 351 -8.35 11.26 -4.25
CA PHE A 351 -8.94 12.07 -3.19
C PHE A 351 -8.67 13.56 -3.42
N ALA A 352 -9.74 14.36 -3.44
CA ALA A 352 -9.65 15.81 -3.48
C ALA A 352 -10.77 16.41 -2.60
N SER A 353 -10.39 17.20 -1.60
CA SER A 353 -11.35 17.86 -0.71
C SER A 353 -12.19 18.94 -1.40
N PHE A 354 -11.80 19.35 -2.61
CA PHE A 354 -12.54 20.31 -3.44
C PHE A 354 -12.56 19.88 -4.90
N THR A 355 -13.77 19.61 -5.37
CA THR A 355 -14.11 19.35 -6.77
C THR A 355 -15.62 19.50 -6.93
N THR A 356 -16.13 19.40 -8.16
CA THR A 356 -17.56 19.49 -8.46
C THR A 356 -18.37 18.49 -7.61
N GLY A 357 -19.33 18.99 -6.84
CA GLY A 357 -20.21 18.16 -6.01
C GLY A 357 -19.67 17.77 -4.63
N MET A 358 -18.43 18.17 -4.28
CA MET A 358 -17.92 18.05 -2.90
C MET A 358 -18.57 19.06 -1.96
N THR A 359 -18.94 18.60 -0.77
CA THR A 359 -19.44 19.41 0.33
C THR A 359 -18.76 18.97 1.64
N ILE A 360 -18.89 19.77 2.71
CA ILE A 360 -18.25 19.46 4.00
C ILE A 360 -18.71 18.11 4.55
N ASP A 361 -19.99 17.74 4.38
CA ASP A 361 -20.53 16.46 4.86
C ASP A 361 -19.99 15.25 4.10
N LYS A 362 -19.44 15.45 2.90
CA LYS A 362 -18.78 14.40 2.10
C LYS A 362 -17.30 14.24 2.43
N LEU A 363 -16.74 15.12 3.26
CA LEU A 363 -15.37 14.97 3.73
C LEU A 363 -15.30 13.92 4.84
N PRO A 364 -14.32 13.01 4.80
CA PRO A 364 -14.06 12.09 5.90
C PRO A 364 -13.52 12.84 7.12
N VAL A 365 -13.68 12.25 8.29
CA VAL A 365 -12.98 12.70 9.51
C VAL A 365 -11.55 12.12 9.48
N PRO A 366 -10.49 12.89 9.79
CA PRO A 366 -10.53 14.26 10.30
C PRO A 366 -10.51 15.38 9.25
N VAL A 367 -10.45 15.13 7.95
CA VAL A 367 -10.42 16.20 6.91
C VAL A 367 -11.53 17.23 7.10
N ARG A 368 -12.74 16.80 7.50
CA ARG A 368 -13.88 17.69 7.83
C ARG A 368 -13.58 18.72 8.92
N THR A 369 -12.65 18.42 9.83
CA THR A 369 -12.26 19.30 10.94
C THR A 369 -11.01 20.13 10.66
N PHE A 370 -10.47 20.06 9.44
CA PHE A 370 -9.31 20.86 9.06
C PHE A 370 -9.58 22.37 9.27
N PRO A 371 -8.67 23.13 9.91
CA PRO A 371 -8.94 24.51 10.31
C PRO A 371 -9.32 25.43 9.15
N ILE A 372 -10.09 26.48 9.44
CA ILE A 372 -10.47 27.57 8.52
C ILE A 372 -11.40 27.14 7.37
N GLN A 373 -10.95 26.23 6.50
CA GLN A 373 -11.65 25.82 5.30
C GLN A 373 -11.38 24.34 4.97
N PRO A 374 -12.21 23.40 5.46
CA PRO A 374 -12.02 21.97 5.20
C PRO A 374 -11.98 21.58 3.72
N LEU A 375 -12.72 22.29 2.87
CA LEU A 375 -12.71 22.02 1.43
C LEU A 375 -11.37 22.34 0.77
N SER A 376 -10.52 23.22 1.33
CA SER A 376 -9.21 23.50 0.73
C SER A 376 -8.11 22.53 1.16
N THR A 377 -8.38 21.55 2.03
CA THR A 377 -7.36 20.65 2.62
C THR A 377 -6.43 20.06 1.56
N SER A 378 -6.93 19.44 0.50
CA SER A 378 -6.09 18.86 -0.56
C SER A 378 -5.23 19.90 -1.27
N GLY A 379 -5.77 21.09 -1.55
CA GLY A 379 -4.99 22.17 -2.19
C GLY A 379 -4.01 22.88 -1.27
N VAL A 380 -4.17 22.75 0.05
CA VAL A 380 -3.17 23.19 1.04
C VAL A 380 -2.09 22.13 1.21
N ALA A 381 -2.46 20.85 1.14
CA ALA A 381 -1.54 19.73 1.31
C ALA A 381 -0.52 19.64 0.17
N SER A 382 -0.99 19.69 -1.07
CA SER A 382 -0.15 19.53 -2.26
C SER A 382 -0.85 20.09 -3.50
N ASP A 383 -0.10 20.39 -4.55
CA ASP A 383 -0.65 20.60 -5.89
C ASP A 383 -0.95 19.28 -6.61
N HIS A 384 -0.53 18.14 -6.05
CA HIS A 384 -0.94 16.80 -6.46
C HIS A 384 -2.03 16.22 -5.54
N ARG A 385 -2.79 15.27 -6.09
CA ARG A 385 -3.84 14.52 -5.40
C ARG A 385 -3.40 13.07 -5.28
N PRO A 386 -3.63 12.43 -4.12
CA PRO A 386 -3.26 11.04 -3.96
C PRO A 386 -4.13 10.15 -4.86
N VAL A 387 -3.50 9.07 -5.34
CA VAL A 387 -4.16 7.95 -6.02
C VAL A 387 -4.18 6.78 -5.05
N ILE A 388 -5.35 6.18 -4.85
CA ILE A 388 -5.59 5.11 -3.88
C ILE A 388 -6.22 3.93 -4.59
N ILE A 389 -5.73 2.72 -4.31
CA ILE A 389 -6.33 1.47 -4.76
C ILE A 389 -6.45 0.51 -3.58
N ASP A 390 -7.62 -0.13 -3.48
CA ASP A 390 -7.87 -1.27 -2.60
C ASP A 390 -7.71 -2.55 -3.42
N PHE A 391 -6.66 -3.31 -3.15
CA PHE A 391 -6.33 -4.55 -3.86
C PHE A 391 -6.90 -5.77 -3.14
N ILE A 392 -7.61 -6.59 -3.89
CA ILE A 392 -7.91 -7.97 -3.53
C ILE A 392 -6.67 -8.79 -3.87
N LEU A 393 -6.03 -9.31 -2.84
CA LEU A 393 -4.90 -10.23 -2.96
C LEU A 393 -5.37 -11.67 -2.78
N PRO A 394 -4.61 -12.67 -3.25
CA PRO A 394 -4.82 -14.06 -2.90
C PRO A 394 -4.83 -14.22 -1.38
N LEU A 395 -5.95 -14.66 -0.83
CA LEU A 395 -6.05 -14.95 0.59
C LEU A 395 -5.43 -16.33 0.85
N ALA A 396 -4.81 -16.48 2.01
CA ALA A 396 -4.36 -17.78 2.47
C ALA A 396 -5.53 -18.76 2.35
N GLU A 397 -5.26 -19.96 1.87
CA GLU A 397 -6.27 -21.00 2.02
C GLU A 397 -6.61 -21.02 3.51
N VAL A 398 -7.91 -20.97 3.82
CA VAL A 398 -8.35 -21.29 5.16
C VAL A 398 -7.95 -22.74 5.33
N VAL A 399 -6.76 -22.96 5.87
CA VAL A 399 -6.40 -24.25 6.43
C VAL A 399 -7.43 -24.38 7.53
N GLU A 400 -8.51 -25.11 7.27
CA GLU A 400 -9.49 -25.46 8.29
C GLU A 400 -8.65 -25.99 9.43
N CYS A 401 -8.52 -25.17 10.47
CA CYS A 401 -7.75 -25.59 11.60
C CYS A 401 -8.62 -26.64 12.24
N LEU A 402 -8.26 -27.88 11.97
CA LEU A 402 -9.02 -29.05 12.38
C LEU A 402 -9.24 -29.07 13.90
N ALA A 403 -8.45 -28.30 14.65
CA ALA A 403 -8.56 -28.09 16.07
C ALA A 403 -9.37 -26.85 16.52
N ASP A 404 -9.60 -25.85 15.66
CA ASP A 404 -10.46 -24.69 15.92
C ASP A 404 -11.90 -25.07 15.55
N TRP A 405 -12.62 -25.62 16.52
CA TRP A 405 -13.87 -26.34 16.26
C TRP A 405 -15.08 -25.40 16.17
N ASN A 406 -14.93 -24.17 16.68
CA ASN A 406 -15.93 -23.10 16.60
C ASN A 406 -15.58 -22.00 15.59
N ASN A 407 -14.40 -22.08 14.96
CA ASN A 407 -13.87 -21.10 14.00
C ASN A 407 -13.76 -19.70 14.60
N ASP A 408 -13.38 -19.58 15.87
CA ASP A 408 -13.17 -18.30 16.54
C ASP A 408 -11.72 -17.79 16.50
N GLY A 409 -10.80 -18.60 15.97
CA GLY A 409 -9.38 -18.30 15.82
C GLY A 409 -8.56 -18.50 17.09
N GLU A 410 -9.15 -18.92 18.21
CA GLU A 410 -8.47 -19.18 19.47
C GLU A 410 -8.55 -20.65 19.87
N LEU A 411 -7.45 -21.40 19.75
CA LEU A 411 -7.39 -22.78 20.27
C LEU A 411 -7.47 -22.80 21.80
N ASN A 412 -8.63 -23.16 22.31
CA ASN A 412 -8.88 -23.17 23.74
C ASN A 412 -9.82 -24.33 24.14
N PHE A 413 -10.30 -24.30 25.39
CA PHE A 413 -11.15 -25.38 25.92
C PHE A 413 -12.51 -25.47 25.21
N PHE A 414 -13.01 -24.38 24.61
CA PHE A 414 -14.28 -24.36 23.91
C PHE A 414 -14.25 -25.24 22.65
N ASP A 415 -13.13 -25.28 21.93
CA ASP A 415 -12.95 -26.18 20.77
C ASP A 415 -13.01 -27.64 21.17
N VAL A 416 -12.24 -27.99 22.21
CA VAL A 416 -12.22 -29.34 22.77
C VAL A 416 -13.62 -29.75 23.21
N SER A 417 -14.35 -28.86 23.88
CA SER A 417 -15.70 -29.13 24.34
C SER A 417 -16.68 -29.36 23.20
N LEU A 418 -16.56 -28.61 22.10
CA LEU A 418 -17.45 -28.76 20.94
C LEU A 418 -17.08 -29.99 20.12
N PHE A 419 -15.79 -30.29 19.95
CA PHE A 419 -15.31 -31.53 19.34
C PHE A 419 -15.84 -32.75 20.08
N LEU A 420 -15.69 -32.80 21.42
CA LEU A 420 -16.19 -33.91 22.22
C LEU A 420 -17.72 -34.04 22.16
N GLY A 421 -18.42 -32.90 22.06
CA GLY A 421 -19.87 -32.87 21.80
C GLY A 421 -20.24 -33.58 20.51
N ASP A 422 -19.60 -33.19 19.40
CA ASP A 422 -19.85 -33.75 18.08
C ASP A 422 -19.39 -35.21 17.94
N PHE A 423 -18.24 -35.54 18.53
CA PHE A 423 -17.70 -36.90 18.60
C PHE A 423 -18.66 -37.84 19.34
N SER A 424 -19.16 -37.42 20.51
CA SER A 424 -20.14 -38.21 21.28
C SER A 424 -21.51 -38.30 20.58
N GLY A 425 -21.84 -37.29 19.75
CA GLY A 425 -23.06 -37.24 18.95
C GLY A 425 -22.99 -38.00 17.64
N GLY A 426 -21.81 -38.52 17.25
CA GLY A 426 -21.60 -39.18 15.95
C GLY A 426 -21.82 -38.23 14.76
N VAL A 427 -21.47 -36.95 14.93
CA VAL A 427 -21.60 -35.95 13.86
C VAL A 427 -20.47 -36.15 12.87
N ALA A 428 -20.79 -36.25 11.57
CA ALA A 428 -19.81 -36.59 10.52
C ALA A 428 -18.52 -35.75 10.52
N ARG A 429 -18.55 -34.50 10.99
CA ARG A 429 -17.33 -33.67 11.06
C ARG A 429 -16.32 -34.12 12.13
N ALA A 430 -16.74 -34.93 13.10
CA ALA A 430 -15.87 -35.48 14.14
C ALA A 430 -15.21 -36.82 13.74
N ASP A 431 -15.50 -37.35 12.56
CA ASP A 431 -14.81 -38.48 11.92
C ASP A 431 -13.68 -37.90 11.07
N LEU A 432 -12.54 -37.69 11.72
CA LEU A 432 -11.42 -36.91 11.19
C LEU A 432 -10.51 -37.73 10.27
N ASN A 433 -10.58 -39.06 10.36
CA ASN A 433 -9.88 -39.95 9.43
C ASN A 433 -10.78 -40.43 8.27
N GLY A 434 -12.09 -40.19 8.35
CA GLY A 434 -13.08 -40.50 7.32
C GLY A 434 -13.39 -41.99 7.17
N ASP A 435 -13.15 -42.79 8.21
CA ASP A 435 -13.37 -44.24 8.18
C ASP A 435 -14.80 -44.67 8.57
N GLY A 436 -15.63 -43.73 9.01
CA GLY A 436 -17.00 -43.95 9.43
C GLY A 436 -17.14 -44.42 10.89
N GLU A 437 -16.04 -44.56 11.65
CA GLU A 437 -16.01 -44.95 13.04
C GLU A 437 -15.48 -43.82 13.95
N PHE A 438 -16.32 -43.30 14.85
CA PHE A 438 -15.91 -42.33 15.86
C PHE A 438 -15.14 -43.01 17.00
N ASN A 439 -13.80 -43.01 16.93
CA ASN A 439 -12.96 -43.75 17.84
C ASN A 439 -11.71 -42.97 18.28
N PHE A 440 -10.75 -43.65 18.92
CA PHE A 440 -9.54 -43.02 19.44
C PHE A 440 -8.69 -42.35 18.35
N PHE A 441 -8.76 -42.80 17.10
CA PHE A 441 -7.98 -42.25 16.02
C PHE A 441 -8.41 -40.82 15.67
N ASP A 442 -9.70 -40.49 15.70
CA ASP A 442 -10.19 -39.11 15.51
C ASP A 442 -9.71 -38.19 16.63
N VAL A 443 -9.84 -38.65 17.88
CA VAL A 443 -9.36 -37.90 19.04
C VAL A 443 -7.86 -37.65 18.93
N SER A 444 -7.09 -38.64 18.44
CA SER A 444 -5.65 -38.49 18.26
C SER A 444 -5.29 -37.48 17.16
N LEU A 445 -6.07 -37.42 16.07
CA LEU A 445 -5.91 -36.42 15.00
C LEU A 445 -6.26 -35.02 15.51
N PHE A 446 -7.38 -34.88 16.23
CA PHE A 446 -7.76 -33.61 16.85
C PHE A 446 -6.69 -33.11 17.81
N LEU A 447 -6.19 -33.96 18.72
CA LEU A 447 -5.17 -33.57 19.68
C LEU A 447 -3.83 -33.26 19.02
N ALA A 448 -3.47 -33.99 17.95
CA ALA A 448 -2.28 -33.69 17.17
C ALA A 448 -2.39 -32.29 16.54
N ALA A 449 -3.52 -31.98 15.88
CA ALA A 449 -3.80 -30.66 15.34
C ALA A 449 -3.82 -29.57 16.42
N PHE A 450 -4.49 -29.82 17.55
CA PHE A 450 -4.59 -28.86 18.66
C PHE A 450 -3.23 -28.57 19.27
N SER A 451 -2.36 -29.58 19.39
CA SER A 451 -1.00 -29.43 19.92
C SER A 451 -0.01 -28.81 18.95
N ALA A 452 -0.21 -29.00 17.64
CA ALA A 452 0.59 -28.39 16.60
C ALA A 452 0.33 -26.88 16.49
N GLY A 453 -0.84 -26.43 16.94
CA GLY A 453 -1.35 -25.09 16.65
C GLY A 453 -2.00 -25.05 15.27
N CYS A 454 -2.83 -24.03 15.05
CA CYS A 454 -3.25 -23.69 13.69
C CYS A 454 -2.07 -22.96 13.01
N PRO A 455 -1.72 -23.29 11.75
CA PRO A 455 -0.89 -22.41 10.93
C PRO A 455 -1.49 -21.01 10.84
#